data_AF-X1FRG5-F1
#
_entry.id   AF-X1FRG5-F1
#
_cell.length_a   1.000
_cell.length_b   1.000
_cell.length_c   1.000
_cell.angle_alpha   90.00
_cell.angle_beta   90.00
_cell.angle_gamma   90.00
#
_symmetry.space_group_name_H-M   'P 1'
#
loop_
_entity.id
_entity.type
_entity.pdbx_description
1 polymer ?
#
loop_
_entity_poly.entity_id
_entity_poly.type
_entity_poly.pdbx_seq_one_letter_code
_entity_poly.pdbx_strand_id
1 'polypeptide(L)'
;ITPDDLDHEYLITDGNIFHGSMMLDQLFGARPLPELANYRTPVRNYYLCGSGTHPGGGVMGANGHNAAKAILADATGTAAPVRTSTGAGGRKAPWQQRVVGGLMSTRPGRWVGYRAARQPALRRVTAYAARVR
;
A
#
# COMPACT_ATOMS: atom_id res chain seq x y z
N ILE A 1 11.93 32.57 3.27
CA ILE A 1 11.58 31.43 4.12
C ILE A 1 12.83 30.64 4.44
N THR A 2 13.27 30.76 5.69
CA THR A 2 14.42 30.07 6.29
C THR A 2 13.93 28.85 7.08
N PRO A 3 14.81 27.91 7.47
CA PRO A 3 14.43 26.83 8.38
C PRO A 3 13.86 27.34 9.73
N ASP A 4 14.35 28.46 10.22
CA ASP A 4 13.85 29.13 11.44
C ASP A 4 12.43 29.68 11.22
N ASP A 5 12.18 30.30 10.05
CA ASP A 5 10.83 30.73 9.65
C ASP A 5 9.87 29.53 9.61
N LEU A 6 10.31 28.38 9.08
CA LEU A 6 9.50 27.16 8.98
C LEU A 6 9.08 26.60 10.36
N ASP A 7 10.00 26.64 11.33
CA ASP A 7 9.72 26.17 12.69
C ASP A 7 8.78 27.13 13.43
N HIS A 8 9.06 28.43 13.38
CA HIS A 8 8.32 29.44 14.14
C HIS A 8 7.00 29.87 13.52
N GLU A 9 6.90 29.95 12.19
CA GLU A 9 5.70 30.45 11.50
C GLU A 9 4.77 29.30 11.06
N TYR A 10 5.33 28.15 10.67
CA TYR A 10 4.57 27.03 10.09
C TYR A 10 4.52 25.79 10.98
N LEU A 11 5.14 25.82 12.16
CA LEU A 11 5.19 24.69 13.11
C LEU A 11 5.80 23.42 12.50
N ILE A 12 6.75 23.59 11.57
CA ILE A 12 7.51 22.50 10.98
C ILE A 12 8.81 22.38 11.77
N THR A 13 8.82 21.50 12.77
CA THR A 13 9.97 21.26 13.65
C THR A 13 11.26 21.06 12.86
N ASP A 14 12.32 21.75 13.29
CA ASP A 14 13.65 21.77 12.65
C ASP A 14 13.64 22.24 11.17
N GLY A 15 12.55 22.86 10.71
CA GLY A 15 12.38 23.30 9.33
C GLY A 15 12.32 22.15 8.30
N ASN A 16 12.10 20.91 8.74
CA ASN A 16 12.09 19.76 7.84
C ASN A 16 10.73 19.56 7.18
N ILE A 17 10.59 20.03 5.93
CA ILE A 17 9.36 19.91 5.12
C ILE A 17 8.90 18.45 4.87
N PHE A 18 9.79 17.47 5.06
CA PHE A 18 9.46 16.05 4.94
C PHE A 18 9.01 15.45 6.27
N HIS A 19 9.03 16.21 7.36
CA HIS A 19 8.65 15.80 8.72
C HIS A 19 9.37 14.51 9.16
N GLY A 20 10.62 14.32 8.70
CA GLY A 20 11.42 13.11 8.94
C GLY A 20 12.54 12.94 7.90
N SER A 21 13.51 12.07 8.18
CA SER A 21 14.67 11.84 7.29
C SER A 21 14.28 11.15 5.99
N MET A 22 14.80 11.61 4.85
CA MET A 22 14.60 10.95 3.55
C MET A 22 15.56 9.76 3.32
N MET A 23 16.17 9.25 4.38
CA MET A 23 16.95 8.02 4.34
C MET A 23 16.03 6.80 4.33
N LEU A 24 16.50 5.69 3.75
CA LEU A 24 15.67 4.50 3.48
C LEU A 24 15.11 3.84 4.76
N ASP A 25 15.84 3.96 5.86
CA ASP A 25 15.46 3.49 7.19
C ASP A 25 14.29 4.29 7.80
N GLN A 26 14.07 5.52 7.34
CA GLN A 26 12.95 6.38 7.71
C GLN A 26 12.04 6.69 6.53
N LEU A 27 11.99 5.85 5.48
CA LEU A 27 11.11 6.05 4.33
C LEU A 27 10.08 4.91 4.23
N PHE A 28 9.05 5.11 3.42
CA PHE A 28 8.02 4.11 3.16
C PHE A 28 7.34 3.60 4.43
N GLY A 29 7.41 2.29 4.67
CA GLY A 29 6.71 1.64 5.79
C GLY A 29 7.27 2.05 7.15
N ALA A 30 8.44 2.69 7.21
CA ALA A 30 9.01 3.18 8.44
C ALA A 30 8.51 4.59 8.84
N ARG A 31 7.47 5.12 8.17
CA ARG A 31 6.94 6.47 8.40
C ARG A 31 5.47 6.49 8.89
N PRO A 32 5.15 7.17 10.01
CA PRO A 32 6.08 7.67 11.05
C PRO A 32 6.59 6.54 11.96
N LEU A 33 5.81 5.47 12.08
CA LEU A 33 6.11 4.22 12.75
C LEU A 33 5.52 3.10 11.89
N PRO A 34 6.12 1.89 11.85
CA PRO A 34 5.60 0.76 11.10
C PRO A 34 4.12 0.44 11.36
N GLU A 35 3.67 0.61 12.60
CA GLU A 35 2.29 0.37 13.03
C GLU A 35 1.30 1.37 12.43
N LEU A 36 1.78 2.57 12.05
CA LEU A 36 0.98 3.68 11.56
C LEU A 36 1.10 3.89 10.05
N ALA A 37 1.92 3.08 9.35
CA ALA A 37 2.12 3.15 7.91
C ALA A 37 0.85 2.85 7.08
N ASN A 38 -0.18 2.31 7.72
CA ASN A 38 -1.51 2.07 7.14
C ASN A 38 -2.47 3.26 7.27
N TYR A 39 -1.96 4.43 7.67
CA TYR A 39 -2.68 5.70 7.85
C TYR A 39 -3.66 5.75 9.04
N ARG A 40 -3.85 4.65 9.79
CA ARG A 40 -4.75 4.60 10.94
C ARG A 40 -3.99 4.90 12.22
N THR A 41 -4.65 5.57 13.15
CA THR A 41 -4.11 5.81 14.49
C THR A 41 -4.88 4.96 15.53
N PRO A 42 -4.36 4.86 16.77
CA PRO A 42 -5.12 4.25 17.87
C PRO A 42 -6.41 4.99 18.21
N VAL A 43 -6.54 6.26 17.79
CA VAL A 43 -7.76 7.06 17.98
C VAL A 43 -8.73 6.74 16.85
N ARG A 44 -9.93 6.29 17.21
CA ARG A 44 -10.96 5.92 16.24
C ARG A 44 -11.31 7.11 15.36
N ASN A 45 -11.42 6.85 14.05
CA ASN A 45 -11.72 7.86 13.02
C ASN A 45 -10.67 8.99 12.90
N TYR A 46 -9.45 8.78 13.40
CA TYR A 46 -8.34 9.70 13.23
C TYR A 46 -7.25 9.05 12.38
N TYR A 47 -6.85 9.74 11.31
CA TYR A 47 -5.98 9.21 10.26
C TYR A 47 -4.83 10.16 9.97
N LEU A 48 -3.70 9.58 9.56
CA LEU A 48 -2.52 10.33 9.15
C LEU A 48 -2.54 10.57 7.64
N CYS A 49 -2.21 11.79 7.20
CA CYS A 49 -2.19 12.14 5.77
C CYS A 49 -1.09 13.13 5.35
N GLY A 50 -0.23 13.57 6.29
CA GLY A 50 0.77 14.61 6.07
C GLY A 50 2.10 14.10 5.50
N SER A 51 3.05 15.01 5.25
CA SER A 51 4.39 14.74 4.66
C SER A 51 5.19 13.65 5.41
N GLY A 52 4.99 13.53 6.73
CA GLY A 52 5.66 12.54 7.58
C GLY A 52 5.11 11.11 7.49
N THR A 53 4.11 10.84 6.64
CA THR A 53 3.48 9.51 6.54
C THR A 53 4.02 8.70 5.38
N HIS A 54 3.69 7.40 5.35
CA HIS A 54 3.87 6.56 4.18
C HIS A 54 3.29 7.24 2.91
N PRO A 55 3.93 7.13 1.73
CA PRO A 55 5.23 6.52 1.44
C PRO A 55 6.45 7.42 1.69
N GLY A 56 6.24 8.73 1.86
CA GLY A 56 7.30 9.73 1.97
C GLY A 56 6.72 11.12 1.79
N GLY A 57 7.49 12.15 2.14
CA GLY A 57 7.02 13.53 2.11
C GLY A 57 7.11 14.22 0.75
N GLY A 58 6.67 15.48 0.72
CA GLY A 58 6.72 16.36 -0.45
C GLY A 58 5.37 16.58 -1.14
N VAL A 59 5.37 17.33 -2.24
CA VAL A 59 4.17 17.78 -2.96
C VAL A 59 3.65 16.73 -3.97
N MET A 60 3.60 15.47 -3.56
CA MET A 60 3.15 14.36 -4.42
C MET A 60 1.66 14.01 -4.26
N GLY A 61 1.03 14.42 -3.15
CA GLY A 61 -0.36 14.10 -2.84
C GLY A 61 -0.64 12.62 -2.51
N ALA A 62 0.36 11.74 -2.61
CA ALA A 62 0.22 10.30 -2.36
C ALA A 62 -0.31 10.00 -0.95
N ASN A 63 0.15 10.75 0.04
CA ASN A 63 -0.14 10.58 1.46
C ASN A 63 -1.64 10.80 1.72
N GLY A 64 -2.16 11.95 1.26
CA GLY A 64 -3.59 12.28 1.31
C GLY A 64 -4.45 11.31 0.51
N HIS A 65 -4.04 10.95 -0.70
CA HIS A 65 -4.78 9.99 -1.54
C HIS A 65 -4.93 8.61 -0.87
N ASN A 66 -3.86 8.11 -0.29
CA ASN A 66 -3.86 6.80 0.35
C ASN A 66 -4.63 6.83 1.69
N ALA A 67 -4.49 7.91 2.47
CA ALA A 67 -5.28 8.13 3.68
C ALA A 67 -6.78 8.19 3.36
N ALA A 68 -7.18 8.91 2.30
CA ALA A 68 -8.57 8.97 1.85
C ALA A 68 -9.12 7.58 1.49
N LYS A 69 -8.33 6.72 0.83
CA LYS A 69 -8.72 5.33 0.58
C LYS A 69 -8.93 4.54 1.87
N ALA A 70 -8.07 4.72 2.88
CA ALA A 70 -8.25 4.07 4.17
C ALA A 70 -9.53 4.54 4.87
N ILE A 71 -9.82 5.85 4.84
CA ILE A 71 -11.04 6.45 5.37
C ILE A 71 -12.29 5.87 4.69
N LEU A 72 -12.31 5.84 3.36
CA LEU A 72 -13.45 5.33 2.59
C LEU A 72 -13.72 3.85 2.86
N ALA A 73 -12.66 3.06 3.01
CA ALA A 73 -12.78 1.65 3.36
C ALA A 73 -13.43 1.48 4.75
N ASP A 74 -12.92 2.19 5.76
CA ASP A 74 -13.45 2.12 7.11
C ASP A 74 -14.88 2.66 7.21
N ALA A 75 -15.21 3.71 6.44
CA ALA A 75 -16.55 4.30 6.39
C ALA A 75 -17.59 3.38 5.72
N THR A 76 -17.17 2.59 4.73
CA THR A 76 -18.07 1.66 4.00
C THR A 76 -18.12 0.26 4.61
N GLY A 77 -17.37 0.01 5.69
CA GLY A 77 -17.19 -1.34 6.24
C GLY A 77 -16.43 -2.29 5.32
N THR A 78 -15.84 -1.77 4.23
CA THR A 78 -14.97 -2.53 3.34
C THR A 78 -13.62 -2.65 4.03
N ALA A 79 -13.16 -3.87 4.33
CA ALA A 79 -11.81 -4.04 4.87
C ALA A 79 -10.78 -3.57 3.82
N ALA A 80 -10.16 -2.41 4.02
CA ALA A 80 -8.91 -2.12 3.31
C ALA A 80 -7.89 -3.19 3.72
N PRO A 81 -7.01 -3.63 2.82
CA PRO A 81 -5.95 -4.53 3.19
C PRO A 81 -5.02 -3.82 4.19
N VAL A 82 -5.22 -4.10 5.47
CA VAL A 82 -4.25 -3.80 6.51
C VAL A 82 -3.06 -4.70 6.22
N ARG A 83 -2.01 -4.15 5.60
CA ARG A 83 -0.70 -4.78 5.65
C ARG A 83 -0.09 -4.43 6.99
N THR A 84 -0.45 -5.18 8.03
CA THR A 84 0.35 -5.24 9.26
C THR A 84 1.73 -5.76 8.85
N SER A 85 2.73 -4.89 8.82
CA SER A 85 4.12 -5.31 8.74
C SER A 85 4.56 -5.78 10.11
N THR A 86 4.09 -6.97 10.51
CA THR A 86 4.66 -7.70 11.66
C THR A 86 4.35 -9.19 11.51
N GLY A 87 5.41 -10.00 11.43
CA GLY A 87 5.32 -11.45 11.59
C GLY A 87 5.43 -12.26 10.31
N ALA A 88 6.61 -12.86 10.10
CA ALA A 88 6.78 -14.07 9.31
C ALA A 88 5.80 -15.14 9.81
N GLY A 89 4.72 -15.35 9.04
CA GLY A 89 3.62 -16.24 9.40
C GLY A 89 2.64 -16.32 8.25
N GLY A 90 3.14 -16.62 7.05
CA GLY A 90 2.33 -16.69 5.85
C GLY A 90 1.17 -17.66 6.03
N ARG A 91 -0.08 -17.15 5.96
CA ARG A 91 -1.23 -17.99 5.66
C ARG A 91 -0.87 -18.76 4.39
N LYS A 92 -0.72 -20.08 4.51
CA LYS A 92 -0.39 -20.94 3.36
C LYS A 92 -1.39 -20.61 2.27
N ALA A 93 -0.88 -20.22 1.09
CA ALA A 93 -1.73 -19.93 -0.05
C ALA A 93 -2.71 -21.10 -0.25
N PRO A 94 -4.00 -20.82 -0.52
CA PRO A 94 -4.99 -21.85 -0.79
C PRO A 94 -4.40 -22.88 -1.76
N TRP A 95 -4.64 -24.16 -1.52
CA TRP A 95 -3.96 -25.25 -2.25
C TRP A 95 -4.07 -25.11 -3.77
N GLN A 96 -5.17 -24.52 -4.27
CA GLN A 96 -5.37 -24.16 -5.68
C GLN A 96 -4.26 -23.25 -6.22
N GLN A 97 -3.86 -22.23 -5.46
CA GLN A 97 -2.78 -21.31 -5.86
C GLN A 97 -1.40 -21.98 -5.83
N ARG A 98 -1.22 -22.97 -4.96
CA ARG A 98 0.02 -23.77 -4.91
C ARG A 98 0.14 -24.70 -6.11
N VAL A 99 -0.97 -25.37 -6.47
CA VAL A 99 -1.03 -26.24 -7.64
C VAL A 99 -0.89 -25.43 -8.93
N VAL A 100 -1.65 -24.35 -9.07
CA VAL A 100 -1.55 -23.46 -10.23
C VAL A 100 -0.18 -22.79 -10.31
N GLY A 101 0.36 -22.33 -9.17
CA GLY A 101 1.70 -21.74 -9.09
C GLY A 101 2.80 -22.73 -9.46
N GLY A 102 2.71 -23.98 -8.99
CA GLY A 102 3.64 -25.05 -9.35
C GLY A 102 3.55 -25.45 -10.82
N LEU A 103 2.34 -25.48 -11.39
CA LEU A 103 2.14 -25.71 -12.81
C LEU A 103 2.76 -24.56 -13.63
N MET A 104 2.47 -23.31 -13.26
CA MET A 104 2.98 -22.09 -13.87
C MET A 104 4.50 -21.88 -13.67
N SER A 105 5.13 -22.57 -12.72
CA SER A 105 6.60 -22.53 -12.56
C SER A 105 7.33 -23.42 -13.55
N THR A 106 6.64 -24.34 -14.22
CA THR A 106 7.24 -25.20 -15.27
C THR A 106 7.12 -24.56 -16.65
N ARG A 107 8.13 -24.79 -17.51
CA ARG A 107 8.12 -24.31 -18.90
C ARG A 107 6.88 -24.76 -19.71
N PRO A 108 6.44 -26.03 -19.62
CA PRO A 108 5.20 -26.47 -20.27
C PRO A 108 3.96 -25.77 -19.72
N GLY A 109 3.88 -25.57 -18.39
CA GLY A 109 2.71 -24.92 -17.78
C GLY A 109 2.58 -23.44 -18.16
N ARG A 110 3.69 -22.72 -18.32
CA ARG A 110 3.68 -21.36 -18.88
C ARG A 110 3.17 -21.33 -20.32
N TRP A 111 3.58 -22.29 -21.14
CA TRP A 111 3.13 -22.39 -22.54
C TRP A 111 1.63 -22.68 -22.64
N VAL A 112 1.11 -23.60 -21.83
CA VAL A 112 -0.34 -23.89 -21.76
C VAL A 112 -1.12 -22.68 -21.27
N GLY A 113 -0.66 -22.02 -20.19
CA GLY A 113 -1.30 -20.81 -19.68
C GLY A 113 -1.31 -19.66 -20.68
N TYR A 114 -0.21 -19.48 -21.43
CA TYR A 114 -0.13 -18.47 -22.49
C TYR A 114 -1.11 -18.74 -23.63
N ARG A 115 -1.30 -20.01 -24.03
CA ARG A 115 -2.30 -20.40 -25.04
C ARG A 115 -3.72 -20.21 -24.55
N ALA A 116 -4.02 -20.58 -23.31
CA ALA A 116 -5.34 -20.37 -22.70
C ALA A 116 -5.69 -18.88 -22.59
N ALA A 117 -4.72 -18.04 -22.20
CA ALA A 117 -4.90 -16.58 -22.12
C ALA A 117 -5.17 -15.92 -23.49
N ARG A 118 -4.76 -16.57 -24.59
CA ARG A 118 -4.97 -16.09 -25.97
C ARG A 118 -6.26 -16.58 -26.62
N GLN A 119 -7.06 -17.42 -25.96
CA GLN A 119 -8.34 -17.85 -26.52
C GLN A 119 -9.37 -16.69 -26.48
N PRO A 120 -9.92 -16.27 -27.63
CA PRO A 120 -10.87 -15.16 -27.70
C PRO A 120 -12.12 -15.39 -26.85
N ALA A 121 -12.54 -16.66 -26.73
CA ALA A 121 -13.69 -17.09 -25.96
C ALA A 121 -13.55 -16.83 -24.45
N LEU A 122 -12.33 -16.81 -23.91
CA LEU A 122 -12.07 -16.65 -22.48
C LEU A 122 -11.82 -15.20 -22.07
N ARG A 123 -11.73 -14.25 -23.02
CA ARG A 123 -11.47 -12.82 -22.74
C ARG A 123 -12.52 -12.17 -21.84
N ARG A 124 -13.80 -12.56 -21.97
CA ARG A 124 -14.88 -12.01 -21.14
C ARG A 124 -14.79 -12.49 -19.70
N VAL A 125 -14.44 -13.77 -19.51
CA VAL A 125 -14.31 -14.40 -18.19
C VAL A 125 -13.08 -13.86 -17.46
N THR A 126 -11.95 -13.70 -18.14
CA THR A 126 -10.73 -13.11 -17.55
C THR A 126 -10.89 -11.63 -17.24
N ALA A 127 -11.58 -10.86 -18.09
CA ALA A 127 -11.89 -9.45 -17.83
C ALA A 127 -12.84 -9.26 -16.64
N TYR A 128 -13.82 -10.16 -16.46
CA TYR A 128 -14.69 -10.16 -15.29
C TYR A 128 -13.91 -10.51 -14.01
N ALA A 129 -13.10 -11.56 -14.03
CA ALA A 129 -12.29 -11.98 -12.88
C ALA A 129 -11.26 -10.93 -12.43
N ALA A 130 -10.75 -10.10 -13.35
CA ALA A 130 -9.84 -9.00 -13.02
C ALA A 130 -10.53 -7.77 -12.39
N ARG A 131 -11.86 -7.66 -12.53
CA ARG A 131 -12.67 -6.54 -12.02
C ARG A 131 -13.19 -6.76 -10.60
N VAL A 132 -13.13 -8.00 -10.11
CA VAL A 132 -13.66 -8.46 -8.82
C VAL A 132 -12.52 -8.71 -7.80
N ARG A 133 -11.37 -8.04 -7.98
CA ARG A 133 -10.19 -8.21 -7.12
C ARG A 133 -9.74 -6.89 -6.49
#